data_AF-A0A0D2KEQ5-F1
#
_entry.id   AF-A0A0D2KEQ5-F1
#
_cell.length_a   1.000
_cell.length_b   1.000
_cell.length_c   1.000
_cell.angle_alpha   90.00
_cell.angle_beta   90.00
_cell.angle_gamma   90.00
#
_symmetry.space_group_name_H-M   'P 1'
#
loop_
_entity.id
_entity.type
_entity.pdbx_description
1 polymer ?
#
loop_
_entity_poly.entity_id
_entity_poly.type
_entity_poly.pdbx_seq_one_letter_code
_entity_poly.pdbx_strand_id
1 'polypeptide(L)'
;MLVAPVGPADVYSAALGGIYGYASAGRLPCVAGHDGVGLVARVGPGVKGALAEGDLVQPAAPLMGTWRAAAVWRAKALTRVGSLGARWRDAAGGGGAAAAAICRDAAGAAGAANGGAGGKVRGEIKGDDSTSTSRLGGGVDVLLPLEYLAVSRELLAAYRLLEMHDLKPGDCVILNAPNSTVGRAVLQLARLLKLRTLALLRPPAASPPPPPVNDSQGGVGPARQQGAATDTGDAGGRDEARWRQVAERLVALGATHVLRDEGAIQAQLGPLKHFARPSLALDAVGGASAARMADALCDGGTLVVYGCLGGAAPALDWKAYVFRGLTLKGFNARAWAAAHPSRAARALASISRLVAAGLLSLEFTEYEFKPEWRDAAEHAAGEQQGGPRGGSRALMMMPGLAAFRGHGGAEP
;
A
#
# COMPACT_ATOMS: atom_id res chain seq x y z
N MET A 1 -13.32 2.74 -11.54
CA MET A 1 -12.55 2.13 -10.45
C MET A 1 -13.51 1.60 -9.41
N LEU A 2 -13.18 0.50 -8.75
CA LEU A 2 -13.95 -0.13 -7.67
C LEU A 2 -13.41 0.33 -6.30
N VAL A 3 -12.10 0.21 -6.11
CA VAL A 3 -11.39 0.59 -4.89
C VAL A 3 -10.04 1.19 -5.26
N ALA A 4 -9.61 2.23 -4.53
CA ALA A 4 -8.28 2.79 -4.64
C ALA A 4 -7.68 2.94 -3.23
N PRO A 5 -6.51 2.36 -2.93
CA PRO A 5 -5.84 2.65 -1.68
C PRO A 5 -5.37 4.12 -1.68
N VAL A 6 -5.28 4.68 -0.49
CA VAL A 6 -4.64 5.97 -0.25
C VAL A 6 -3.39 5.70 0.57
N GLY A 7 -2.23 5.99 -0.01
CA GLY A 7 -0.95 5.69 0.60
C GLY A 7 0.09 6.78 0.47
N PRO A 8 1.30 6.55 1.03
CA PRO A 8 2.35 7.54 1.01
C PRO A 8 2.79 7.97 -0.39
N ALA A 9 2.72 7.09 -1.39
CA ALA A 9 3.03 7.45 -2.78
C ALA A 9 2.05 8.50 -3.34
N ASP A 10 0.76 8.38 -3.00
CA ASP A 10 -0.26 9.34 -3.41
C ASP A 10 0.01 10.69 -2.75
N VAL A 11 0.16 10.72 -1.42
CA VAL A 11 0.42 11.94 -0.64
C VAL A 11 1.72 12.62 -1.09
N TYR A 12 2.79 11.85 -1.25
CA TYR A 12 4.08 12.34 -1.74
C TYR A 12 3.95 12.98 -3.11
N SER A 13 3.29 12.29 -4.05
CA SER A 13 3.12 12.83 -5.40
C SER A 13 2.22 14.07 -5.44
N ALA A 14 1.18 14.12 -4.62
CA ALA A 14 0.31 15.29 -4.51
C ALA A 14 1.09 16.50 -3.98
N ALA A 15 1.91 16.32 -2.94
CA ALA A 15 2.74 17.37 -2.37
C ALA A 15 3.79 17.93 -3.35
N LEU A 16 4.29 17.09 -4.26
CA LEU A 16 5.28 17.47 -5.27
C LEU A 16 4.67 17.89 -6.62
N GLY A 17 3.37 18.16 -6.69
CA GLY A 17 2.73 18.62 -7.94
C GLY A 17 2.66 17.54 -9.03
N GLY A 18 2.48 16.27 -8.63
CA GLY A 18 2.33 15.13 -9.55
C GLY A 18 3.63 14.42 -9.89
N ILE A 19 4.69 14.57 -9.09
CA ILE A 19 5.97 13.91 -9.32
C ILE A 19 6.11 12.66 -8.43
N TYR A 20 6.56 11.55 -9.01
CA TYR A 20 6.85 10.32 -8.27
C TYR A 20 8.05 9.58 -8.87
N GLY A 21 9.18 9.59 -8.16
CA GLY A 21 10.45 9.09 -8.69
C GLY A 21 10.85 9.87 -9.95
N TYR A 22 11.12 9.16 -11.05
CA TYR A 22 11.39 9.77 -12.35
C TYR A 22 10.13 9.99 -13.20
N ALA A 23 8.96 9.58 -12.71
CA ALA A 23 7.69 9.77 -13.41
C ALA A 23 7.04 11.09 -12.98
N SER A 24 6.37 11.75 -13.92
CA SER A 24 5.58 12.96 -13.67
C SER A 24 4.19 12.80 -14.27
N ALA A 25 3.19 13.36 -13.59
CA ALA A 25 1.85 13.50 -14.14
C ALA A 25 1.95 14.38 -15.40
N GLY A 26 1.55 13.85 -16.55
CA GLY A 26 1.86 14.46 -17.84
C GLY A 26 1.43 15.93 -18.00
N ARG A 27 0.33 16.35 -17.36
CA ARG A 27 -0.12 17.75 -17.31
C ARG A 27 -1.01 17.97 -16.09
N LEU A 28 -0.77 19.07 -15.36
CA LEU A 28 -1.70 19.58 -14.35
C LEU A 28 -2.82 20.41 -14.99
N PRO A 29 -4.07 20.36 -14.48
CA PRO A 29 -4.52 19.51 -13.37
C PRO A 29 -4.58 18.02 -13.76
N CYS A 30 -4.19 17.15 -12.83
CA CYS A 30 -4.27 15.69 -12.99
C CYS A 30 -5.11 15.06 -11.89
N VAL A 31 -5.62 13.86 -12.14
CA VAL A 31 -6.31 13.07 -11.12
C VAL A 31 -5.26 12.33 -10.28
N ALA A 32 -5.36 12.40 -8.97
CA ALA A 32 -4.49 11.68 -8.03
C ALA A 32 -4.73 10.16 -8.05
N GLY A 33 -3.81 9.41 -7.44
CA GLY A 33 -3.93 7.96 -7.31
C GLY A 33 -2.95 7.18 -8.19
N HIS A 34 -2.15 6.32 -7.57
CA HIS A 34 -1.22 5.40 -8.25
C HIS A 34 -1.80 4.03 -8.48
N ASP A 35 -2.54 3.53 -7.51
CA ASP A 35 -2.95 2.13 -7.40
C ASP A 35 -4.46 2.01 -7.20
N GLY A 36 -4.99 0.83 -7.42
CA GLY A 36 -6.41 0.55 -7.32
C GLY A 36 -6.85 -0.60 -8.21
N VAL A 37 -8.09 -1.05 -8.01
CA VAL A 37 -8.73 -2.09 -8.79
C VAL A 37 -9.91 -1.50 -9.54
N GLY A 38 -9.99 -1.77 -10.85
CA GLY A 38 -11.11 -1.41 -11.69
C GLY A 38 -11.76 -2.64 -12.31
N LEU A 39 -13.02 -2.51 -12.68
CA LEU A 39 -13.73 -3.46 -13.53
C LEU A 39 -13.70 -2.97 -14.97
N VAL A 40 -13.40 -3.86 -15.93
CA VAL A 40 -13.55 -3.55 -17.34
C VAL A 40 -15.03 -3.56 -17.68
N ALA A 41 -15.63 -2.39 -17.87
CA ALA A 41 -17.05 -2.31 -18.22
C ALA A 41 -17.29 -2.35 -19.73
N ARG A 42 -16.30 -1.92 -20.52
CA ARG A 42 -16.39 -1.95 -21.99
C ARG A 42 -15.01 -2.08 -22.62
N VAL A 43 -14.98 -2.83 -23.72
CA VAL A 43 -13.79 -3.05 -24.53
C VAL A 43 -14.01 -2.47 -25.94
N GLY A 44 -13.08 -1.64 -26.40
CA GLY A 44 -13.12 -1.11 -27.76
C GLY A 44 -12.85 -2.18 -28.82
N PRO A 45 -13.35 -2.02 -30.06
CA PRO A 45 -13.29 -3.05 -31.10
C PRO A 45 -11.86 -3.46 -31.51
N GLY A 46 -10.87 -2.60 -31.27
CA GLY A 46 -9.46 -2.88 -31.56
C GLY A 46 -8.76 -3.77 -30.53
N VAL A 47 -9.35 -3.98 -29.35
CA VAL A 47 -8.74 -4.77 -28.26
C VAL A 47 -9.09 -6.24 -28.46
N LYS A 48 -8.14 -7.02 -29.00
CA LYS A 48 -8.37 -8.44 -29.32
C LYS A 48 -7.71 -9.34 -28.27
N GLY A 49 -8.53 -10.08 -27.51
CA GLY A 49 -8.08 -11.15 -26.61
C GLY A 49 -7.27 -10.72 -25.37
N ALA A 50 -6.94 -9.44 -25.22
CA ALA A 50 -6.13 -8.94 -24.10
C ALA A 50 -6.95 -8.68 -22.82
N LEU A 51 -8.16 -8.15 -22.96
CA LEU A 51 -9.09 -7.86 -21.87
C LEU A 51 -10.53 -8.10 -22.35
N ALA A 52 -11.38 -8.53 -21.44
CA ALA A 52 -12.81 -8.72 -21.64
C ALA A 52 -13.62 -7.91 -20.62
N GLU A 53 -14.87 -7.62 -20.96
CA GLU A 53 -15.81 -7.05 -20.00
C GLU A 53 -15.99 -7.99 -18.80
N GLY A 54 -15.97 -7.44 -17.60
CA GLY A 54 -15.99 -8.20 -16.35
C GLY A 54 -14.61 -8.55 -15.79
N ASP A 55 -13.52 -8.29 -16.53
CA ASP A 55 -12.17 -8.44 -15.99
C ASP A 55 -11.88 -7.40 -14.90
N LEU A 56 -11.19 -7.83 -13.85
CA LEU A 56 -10.59 -6.96 -12.86
C LEU A 56 -9.21 -6.55 -13.35
N VAL A 57 -8.90 -5.26 -13.25
CA VAL A 57 -7.66 -4.67 -13.77
C VAL A 57 -7.02 -3.69 -12.78
N GLN A 58 -5.70 -3.57 -12.85
CA GLN A 58 -4.92 -2.55 -12.15
C GLN A 58 -4.13 -1.69 -13.14
N PRO A 59 -3.81 -0.43 -12.80
CA PRO A 59 -2.92 0.40 -13.61
C PRO A 59 -1.52 -0.21 -13.67
N ALA A 60 -0.95 -0.37 -14.87
CA ALA A 60 0.40 -0.92 -15.03
C ALA A 60 1.50 0.08 -14.62
N ALA A 61 1.22 1.38 -14.69
CA ALA A 61 2.13 2.48 -14.37
C ALA A 61 1.63 3.33 -13.18
N PRO A 62 2.53 4.03 -12.45
CA PRO A 62 2.13 5.03 -11.45
C PRO A 62 1.41 6.21 -12.09
N LEU A 63 0.79 7.07 -11.26
CA LEU A 63 0.20 8.35 -11.67
C LEU A 63 -0.86 8.25 -12.80
N MET A 64 -1.45 7.07 -13.00
CA MET A 64 -2.55 6.90 -13.96
C MET A 64 -3.85 7.54 -13.45
N GLY A 65 -3.88 7.96 -12.18
CA GLY A 65 -4.94 8.70 -11.52
C GLY A 65 -6.13 7.80 -11.21
N THR A 66 -6.06 7.03 -10.13
CA THR A 66 -7.09 6.05 -9.74
C THR A 66 -8.19 6.60 -8.85
N TRP A 67 -8.03 7.82 -8.34
CA TRP A 67 -9.02 8.49 -7.48
C TRP A 67 -10.16 9.05 -8.34
N ARG A 68 -10.94 8.17 -8.97
CA ARG A 68 -12.09 8.50 -9.82
C ARG A 68 -13.02 7.30 -10.04
N ALA A 69 -14.30 7.57 -10.27
CA ALA A 69 -15.30 6.52 -10.54
C ALA A 69 -15.07 5.79 -11.88
N ALA A 70 -14.61 6.49 -12.93
CA ALA A 70 -14.39 5.88 -14.24
C ALA A 70 -13.22 6.49 -15.02
N ALA A 71 -12.59 5.69 -15.89
CA ALA A 71 -11.50 6.12 -16.76
C ALA A 71 -11.53 5.40 -18.12
N VAL A 72 -10.97 6.01 -19.16
CA VAL A 72 -10.67 5.35 -20.44
C VAL A 72 -9.15 5.21 -20.58
N TRP A 73 -8.65 3.98 -20.70
CA TRP A 73 -7.23 3.69 -20.84
C TRP A 73 -6.94 2.81 -22.06
N ARG A 74 -5.68 2.75 -22.47
CA ARG A 74 -5.24 1.74 -23.45
C ARG A 74 -5.20 0.38 -22.78
N ALA A 75 -5.56 -0.70 -23.48
CA ALA A 75 -5.55 -2.05 -22.88
C ALA A 75 -4.17 -2.40 -22.30
N LYS A 76 -3.09 -2.08 -23.02
CA LYS A 76 -1.70 -2.28 -22.57
C LYS A 76 -1.29 -1.48 -21.32
N ALA A 77 -2.05 -0.47 -20.91
CA ALA A 77 -1.79 0.31 -19.71
C ALA A 77 -2.40 -0.35 -18.46
N LEU A 78 -3.05 -1.50 -18.63
CA LEU A 78 -3.72 -2.24 -17.57
C LEU A 78 -3.15 -3.64 -17.46
N THR A 79 -3.04 -4.11 -16.23
CA THR A 79 -2.73 -5.51 -15.92
C THR A 79 -4.04 -6.16 -15.47
N ARG A 80 -4.47 -7.22 -16.17
CA ARG A 80 -5.56 -8.07 -15.69
C ARG A 80 -5.13 -8.74 -14.39
N VAL A 81 -5.99 -8.68 -13.37
CA VAL A 81 -5.77 -9.27 -12.05
C VAL A 81 -6.84 -10.26 -11.60
N GLY A 82 -7.92 -10.36 -12.38
CA GLY A 82 -8.97 -11.34 -12.15
C GLY A 82 -10.16 -11.14 -13.05
N SER A 83 -11.29 -11.76 -12.70
CA SER A 83 -12.56 -11.58 -13.40
C SER A 83 -13.72 -11.82 -12.46
N LEU A 84 -14.79 -11.04 -12.61
CA LEU A 84 -16.08 -11.24 -11.95
C LEU A 84 -17.06 -12.05 -12.82
N GLY A 85 -16.62 -12.54 -13.98
CA GLY A 85 -17.47 -13.31 -14.90
C GLY A 85 -18.66 -12.50 -15.40
N ALA A 86 -19.85 -13.11 -15.54
CA ALA A 86 -21.07 -12.39 -15.95
C ALA A 86 -21.80 -11.67 -14.79
N ARG A 87 -21.47 -12.03 -13.54
CA ARG A 87 -22.16 -11.56 -12.32
C ARG A 87 -22.08 -10.05 -12.11
N TRP A 88 -21.10 -9.38 -12.70
CA TRP A 88 -20.99 -7.93 -12.57
C TRP A 88 -22.17 -7.16 -13.17
N ARG A 89 -22.86 -7.76 -14.16
CA ARG A 89 -24.02 -7.14 -14.80
C ARG A 89 -25.24 -7.10 -13.89
N ASP A 90 -25.38 -8.10 -13.02
CA ASP A 90 -26.48 -8.20 -12.06
C ASP A 90 -26.31 -7.18 -10.93
N ALA A 91 -25.06 -6.96 -10.49
CA ALA A 91 -24.71 -5.93 -9.51
C ALA A 91 -24.78 -4.49 -10.08
N ALA A 92 -24.62 -4.30 -11.39
CA ALA A 92 -24.61 -2.98 -12.03
C ALA A 92 -26.01 -2.37 -12.25
N GLY A 93 -27.09 -3.07 -11.88
CA GLY A 93 -28.46 -2.53 -11.81
C GLY A 93 -28.89 -1.69 -13.03
N GLY A 94 -29.09 -2.32 -14.19
CA GLY A 94 -29.90 -1.80 -15.32
C GLY A 94 -29.56 -0.44 -15.95
N GLY A 95 -28.57 0.30 -15.45
CA GLY A 95 -28.36 1.70 -15.81
C GLY A 95 -26.89 2.10 -15.77
N GLY A 96 -26.10 1.57 -16.71
CA GLY A 96 -24.94 2.18 -17.40
C GLY A 96 -23.82 2.96 -16.68
N ALA A 97 -23.88 3.18 -15.37
CA ALA A 97 -23.02 4.14 -14.65
C ALA A 97 -22.28 3.52 -13.44
N ALA A 98 -22.10 2.20 -13.41
CA ALA A 98 -21.35 1.53 -12.36
C ALA A 98 -19.85 1.47 -12.69
N ALA A 99 -19.01 2.03 -11.81
CA ALA A 99 -17.57 1.85 -11.65
C ALA A 99 -16.80 1.12 -12.77
N ALA A 100 -16.14 1.86 -13.68
CA ALA A 100 -15.61 1.28 -14.92
C ALA A 100 -14.19 1.75 -15.32
N ALA A 101 -13.37 0.83 -15.81
CA ALA A 101 -12.28 1.12 -16.73
C ALA A 101 -12.74 0.74 -18.14
N ILE A 102 -12.69 1.69 -19.08
CA ILE A 102 -13.04 1.48 -20.49
C ILE A 102 -11.73 1.37 -21.27
N CYS A 103 -11.59 0.33 -22.08
CA CYS A 103 -10.35 0.09 -22.82
C CYS A 103 -10.49 0.50 -24.29
N ARG A 104 -9.48 1.18 -24.85
CA ARG A 104 -9.38 1.45 -26.29
C ARG A 104 -8.02 1.00 -26.83
N ASP A 105 -8.01 0.39 -28.01
CA ASP A 105 -6.79 0.25 -28.81
C ASP A 105 -6.93 1.15 -30.04
N ALA A 106 -5.94 2.01 -30.23
CA ALA A 106 -5.95 2.99 -31.30
C ALA A 106 -5.60 2.30 -32.63
N ALA A 107 -6.58 2.25 -33.53
CA ALA A 107 -6.34 2.20 -34.97
C ALA A 107 -7.08 3.39 -35.58
N GLY A 108 -6.34 4.26 -36.28
CA GLY A 108 -6.78 5.23 -37.29
C GLY A 108 -8.08 6.03 -37.05
N ALA A 109 -7.96 7.34 -36.95
CA ALA A 109 -9.05 8.24 -37.33
C ALA A 109 -9.34 8.08 -38.84
N ALA A 110 -10.57 7.70 -39.20
CA ALA A 110 -11.34 8.12 -40.38
C ALA A 110 -12.47 7.13 -40.72
N GLY A 111 -13.64 7.64 -41.12
CA GLY A 111 -14.54 6.94 -42.05
C GLY A 111 -15.84 6.39 -41.47
N ALA A 112 -16.95 6.80 -42.08
CA ALA A 112 -18.34 6.57 -41.68
C ALA A 112 -18.95 5.23 -42.14
N ALA A 113 -20.16 4.98 -41.62
CA ALA A 113 -21.34 4.36 -42.25
C ALA A 113 -21.57 2.82 -42.18
N ASN A 114 -22.72 2.51 -41.54
CA ASN A 114 -23.78 1.53 -41.84
C ASN A 114 -23.51 0.02 -42.03
N GLY A 115 -24.29 -0.78 -41.27
CA GLY A 115 -25.22 -1.74 -41.87
C GLY A 115 -25.15 -3.21 -41.44
N GLY A 116 -26.09 -3.65 -40.59
CA GLY A 116 -26.98 -4.79 -40.88
C GLY A 116 -26.61 -6.24 -40.49
N ALA A 117 -27.55 -6.87 -39.77
CA ALA A 117 -27.85 -8.31 -39.62
C ALA A 117 -26.80 -9.20 -38.92
N GLY A 118 -27.11 -10.15 -38.05
CA GLY A 118 -28.34 -10.90 -37.77
C GLY A 118 -27.92 -12.37 -37.58
N GLY A 119 -28.08 -12.94 -36.38
CA GLY A 119 -27.69 -14.33 -36.13
C GLY A 119 -27.93 -14.80 -34.71
N LYS A 120 -29.07 -15.46 -34.48
CA LYS A 120 -29.38 -16.23 -33.27
C LYS A 120 -28.51 -17.50 -33.22
N VAL A 121 -27.90 -17.79 -32.08
CA VAL A 121 -27.60 -19.17 -31.68
C VAL A 121 -27.91 -19.34 -30.20
N ARG A 122 -28.90 -20.20 -29.92
CA ARG A 122 -29.19 -20.79 -28.61
C ARG A 122 -28.13 -21.84 -28.30
N GLY A 123 -27.70 -21.89 -27.04
CA GLY A 123 -26.94 -23.00 -26.48
C GLY A 123 -27.01 -22.93 -24.96
N GLU A 124 -27.91 -23.71 -24.38
CA GLU A 124 -27.97 -23.98 -22.94
C GLU A 124 -26.73 -24.77 -22.52
N ILE A 125 -26.08 -24.36 -21.44
CA ILE A 125 -25.25 -25.26 -20.62
C ILE A 125 -25.66 -25.05 -19.16
N LYS A 126 -26.23 -26.11 -18.57
CA LYS A 126 -26.55 -26.26 -17.14
C LYS A 126 -25.28 -26.17 -16.29
N GLY A 127 -25.44 -25.64 -15.09
CA GLY A 127 -24.37 -25.14 -14.22
C GLY A 127 -23.55 -26.20 -13.48
N ASP A 128 -22.55 -25.68 -12.75
CA ASP A 128 -22.22 -26.11 -11.39
C ASP A 128 -21.31 -25.10 -10.65
N ASP A 129 -21.64 -24.92 -9.37
CA ASP A 129 -20.90 -24.58 -8.15
C ASP A 129 -19.73 -23.57 -8.08
N SER A 130 -20.07 -22.45 -7.40
CA SER A 130 -19.36 -21.71 -6.34
C SER A 130 -17.82 -21.72 -6.28
N THR A 131 -17.18 -20.77 -6.96
CA THR A 131 -16.18 -19.80 -6.43
C THR A 131 -15.63 -18.97 -7.60
N SER A 132 -15.62 -17.64 -7.51
CA SER A 132 -15.16 -16.77 -8.60
C SER A 132 -13.62 -16.80 -8.73
N THR A 133 -13.11 -17.44 -9.79
CA THR A 133 -11.67 -17.65 -10.03
C THR A 133 -11.04 -16.58 -10.93
N SER A 134 -9.82 -16.16 -10.60
CA SER A 134 -9.07 -15.08 -11.25
C SER A 134 -7.72 -15.59 -11.79
N ARG A 135 -7.64 -15.90 -13.09
CA ARG A 135 -6.36 -16.28 -13.73
C ARG A 135 -5.51 -15.04 -14.03
N LEU A 136 -4.34 -14.93 -13.39
CA LEU A 136 -3.27 -14.06 -13.87
C LEU A 136 -2.56 -14.72 -15.07
N GLY A 137 -2.07 -13.91 -16.01
CA GLY A 137 -1.21 -14.38 -17.09
C GLY A 137 -0.04 -15.19 -16.53
N GLY A 138 0.00 -16.49 -16.85
CA GLY A 138 0.85 -17.49 -16.20
C GLY A 138 0.11 -18.71 -15.65
N GLY A 139 -1.24 -18.74 -15.70
CA GLY A 139 -2.03 -19.95 -15.42
C GLY A 139 -2.26 -20.24 -13.93
N VAL A 140 -2.04 -19.27 -13.05
CA VAL A 140 -2.28 -19.42 -11.60
C VAL A 140 -3.44 -18.53 -11.17
N ASP A 141 -4.43 -19.12 -10.49
CA ASP A 141 -5.57 -18.38 -9.92
C ASP A 141 -5.13 -17.60 -8.68
N VAL A 142 -5.30 -16.27 -8.68
CA VAL A 142 -4.98 -15.39 -7.54
C VAL A 142 -6.27 -14.91 -6.88
N LEU A 143 -6.71 -15.66 -5.88
CA LEU A 143 -7.93 -15.40 -5.11
C LEU A 143 -7.60 -14.43 -3.97
N LEU A 144 -7.63 -13.14 -4.26
CA LEU A 144 -7.52 -12.09 -3.23
C LEU A 144 -8.83 -11.30 -3.17
N PRO A 145 -9.32 -10.95 -1.97
CA PRO A 145 -10.39 -9.95 -1.82
C PRO A 145 -9.99 -8.62 -2.47
N LEU A 146 -10.97 -7.80 -2.84
CA LEU A 146 -10.74 -6.56 -3.58
C LEU A 146 -9.80 -5.60 -2.84
N GLU A 147 -9.91 -5.55 -1.52
CA GLU A 147 -9.10 -4.76 -0.60
C GLU A 147 -7.62 -5.17 -0.70
N TYR A 148 -7.35 -6.47 -0.72
CA TYR A 148 -6.00 -7.02 -0.84
C TYR A 148 -5.45 -6.87 -2.26
N LEU A 149 -6.30 -7.00 -3.29
CA LEU A 149 -5.90 -6.70 -4.66
C LEU A 149 -5.49 -5.23 -4.79
N ALA A 150 -6.20 -4.31 -4.13
CA ALA A 150 -5.90 -2.88 -4.15
C ALA A 150 -4.49 -2.56 -3.63
N VAL A 151 -3.98 -3.35 -2.68
CA VAL A 151 -2.64 -3.21 -2.06
C VAL A 151 -1.69 -4.35 -2.44
N SER A 152 -1.97 -5.06 -3.53
CA SER A 152 -1.21 -6.25 -3.94
C SER A 152 0.27 -5.95 -4.21
N ARG A 153 0.60 -4.70 -4.56
CA ARG A 153 1.97 -4.23 -4.80
C ARG A 153 2.77 -4.11 -3.50
N GLU A 154 2.16 -3.61 -2.43
CA GLU A 154 2.75 -3.56 -1.10
C GLU A 154 2.97 -4.96 -0.55
N LEU A 155 1.99 -5.86 -0.72
CA LEU A 155 2.12 -7.27 -0.33
C LEU A 155 3.23 -7.98 -1.11
N LEU A 156 3.31 -7.72 -2.42
CA LEU A 156 4.38 -8.24 -3.26
C LEU A 156 5.74 -7.69 -2.81
N ALA A 157 5.82 -6.42 -2.41
CA ALA A 157 7.04 -5.85 -1.87
C ALA A 157 7.48 -6.57 -0.59
N ALA A 158 6.58 -6.72 0.39
CA ALA A 158 6.87 -7.43 1.64
C ALA A 158 7.38 -8.85 1.40
N TYR A 159 6.70 -9.61 0.53
CA TYR A 159 7.11 -10.97 0.17
C TYR A 159 8.50 -11.00 -0.48
N ARG A 160 8.76 -10.10 -1.43
CA ARG A 160 10.02 -10.08 -2.19
C ARG A 160 11.21 -9.60 -1.40
N LEU A 161 11.01 -8.66 -0.46
CA LEU A 161 12.07 -8.17 0.42
C LEU A 161 12.67 -9.30 1.27
N LEU A 162 11.85 -10.27 1.69
CA LEU A 162 12.30 -11.44 2.42
C LEU A 162 12.82 -12.54 1.47
N GLU A 163 12.07 -12.90 0.42
CA GLU A 163 12.42 -14.04 -0.46
C GLU A 163 13.75 -13.87 -1.20
N MET A 164 14.13 -12.62 -1.52
CA MET A 164 15.34 -12.37 -2.32
C MET A 164 16.66 -12.51 -1.53
N HIS A 165 16.59 -12.89 -0.26
CA HIS A 165 17.72 -13.09 0.64
C HIS A 165 17.71 -14.52 1.18
N ASP A 166 18.89 -15.10 1.40
CA ASP A 166 19.01 -16.48 1.93
C ASP A 166 18.84 -16.52 3.46
N LEU A 167 17.66 -16.11 3.93
CA LEU A 167 17.33 -16.06 5.35
C LEU A 167 16.99 -17.45 5.89
N LYS A 168 17.54 -17.80 7.05
CA LYS A 168 17.26 -19.04 7.77
C LYS A 168 16.45 -18.78 9.03
N PRO A 169 15.67 -19.77 9.51
CA PRO A 169 15.04 -19.70 10.83
C PRO A 169 16.04 -19.25 11.91
N GLY A 170 15.67 -18.22 12.68
CA GLY A 170 16.51 -17.60 13.72
C GLY A 170 17.30 -16.37 13.27
N ASP A 171 17.46 -16.15 11.96
CA ASP A 171 18.07 -14.93 11.44
C ASP A 171 17.26 -13.70 11.83
N CYS A 172 17.94 -12.56 11.97
CA CYS A 172 17.32 -11.32 12.41
C CYS A 172 17.20 -10.30 11.26
N VAL A 173 16.00 -9.74 11.11
CA VAL A 173 15.67 -8.64 10.20
C VAL A 173 15.33 -7.39 11.01
N ILE A 174 15.90 -6.24 10.65
CA ILE A 174 15.49 -4.94 11.21
C ILE A 174 14.70 -4.15 10.16
N LEU A 175 13.64 -3.47 10.57
CA LEU A 175 12.84 -2.63 9.68
C LEU A 175 12.37 -1.36 10.37
N ASN A 176 12.34 -0.27 9.61
CA ASN A 176 11.61 0.94 10.00
C ASN A 176 10.25 1.00 9.30
N ALA A 177 9.45 2.01 9.65
CA ALA A 177 8.04 2.10 9.24
C ALA A 177 7.25 0.78 9.46
N PRO A 178 7.39 0.10 10.63
CA PRO A 178 6.82 -1.23 10.85
C PRO A 178 5.29 -1.23 10.83
N ASN A 179 4.67 -0.09 11.08
CA ASN A 179 3.21 0.08 11.05
C ASN A 179 2.65 0.33 9.64
N SER A 180 3.48 0.43 8.60
CA SER A 180 3.02 0.48 7.21
C SER A 180 2.39 -0.84 6.76
N THR A 181 1.62 -0.82 5.66
CA THR A 181 1.12 -2.06 5.03
C THR A 181 2.25 -3.07 4.73
N VAL A 182 3.38 -2.60 4.20
CA VAL A 182 4.56 -3.45 3.94
C VAL A 182 5.16 -3.97 5.24
N GLY A 183 5.38 -3.10 6.23
CA GLY A 183 5.97 -3.46 7.52
C GLY A 183 5.15 -4.52 8.26
N ARG A 184 3.83 -4.33 8.35
CA ARG A 184 2.91 -5.29 8.98
C ARG A 184 2.90 -6.64 8.27
N ALA A 185 2.96 -6.65 6.94
CA ALA A 185 3.07 -7.88 6.16
C ALA A 185 4.43 -8.57 6.37
N VAL A 186 5.53 -7.80 6.42
CA VAL A 186 6.87 -8.33 6.72
C VAL A 186 6.91 -9.00 8.09
N LEU A 187 6.33 -8.38 9.13
CA LEU A 187 6.32 -8.97 10.49
C LEU A 187 5.61 -10.33 10.53
N GLN A 188 4.46 -10.44 9.87
CA GLN A 188 3.70 -11.68 9.79
C GLN A 188 4.44 -12.75 8.97
N LEU A 189 4.98 -12.39 7.81
CA LEU A 189 5.76 -13.31 6.97
C LEU A 189 7.05 -13.77 7.69
N ALA A 190 7.73 -12.87 8.39
CA ALA A 190 8.93 -13.18 9.16
C ALA A 190 8.62 -14.18 10.29
N ARG A 191 7.48 -14.02 10.97
CA ARG A 191 7.00 -14.99 11.98
C ARG A 191 6.79 -16.38 11.38
N LEU A 192 6.16 -16.48 10.20
CA LEU A 192 5.95 -17.75 9.50
C LEU A 192 7.28 -18.41 9.09
N LEU A 193 8.26 -17.60 8.70
CA LEU A 193 9.61 -18.04 8.36
C LEU A 193 10.50 -18.29 9.60
N LYS A 194 9.97 -18.12 10.82
CA LYS A 194 10.67 -18.24 12.10
C LYS A 194 11.90 -17.31 12.20
N LEU A 195 11.81 -16.13 11.59
CA LEU A 195 12.82 -15.08 11.70
C LEU A 195 12.57 -14.25 12.96
N ARG A 196 13.65 -13.64 13.47
CA ARG A 196 13.57 -12.59 14.49
C ARG A 196 13.45 -11.22 13.81
N THR A 197 12.74 -10.30 14.45
CA THR A 197 12.46 -8.97 13.89
C THR A 197 12.70 -7.87 14.91
N LEU A 198 13.39 -6.82 14.49
CA LEU A 198 13.52 -5.55 15.20
C LEU A 198 12.70 -4.48 14.48
N ALA A 199 11.55 -4.12 15.04
CA ALA A 199 10.69 -3.08 14.50
C ALA A 199 11.06 -1.71 15.08
N LEU A 200 11.62 -0.82 14.27
CA LEU A 200 11.95 0.55 14.68
C LEU A 200 10.72 1.46 14.54
N LEU A 201 10.12 1.80 15.67
CA LEU A 201 8.98 2.70 15.75
C LEU A 201 9.46 4.10 16.13
N ARG A 202 8.99 5.12 15.40
CA ARG A 202 9.31 6.52 15.68
C ARG A 202 8.88 6.87 17.11
N PRO A 203 9.70 7.62 17.88
CA PRO A 203 9.26 8.15 19.16
C PRO A 203 8.06 9.10 18.96
N PRO A 204 7.23 9.32 19.99
CA PRO A 204 6.20 10.35 19.92
C PRO A 204 6.84 11.72 19.61
N ALA A 205 6.19 12.52 18.78
CA ALA A 205 6.68 13.86 18.49
C ALA A 205 6.65 14.70 19.77
N ALA A 206 7.68 15.49 20.05
CA ALA A 206 7.53 16.58 20.99
C ALA A 206 6.45 17.53 20.43
N SER A 207 5.50 17.96 21.26
CA SER A 207 4.50 18.95 20.85
C SER A 207 5.20 20.11 20.13
N PRO A 208 4.75 20.50 18.91
CA PRO A 208 5.33 21.67 18.27
C PRO A 208 5.13 22.89 19.18
N PRO A 209 6.09 23.83 19.24
CA PRO A 209 5.88 25.08 19.96
C PRO A 209 4.63 25.77 19.38
N PRO A 210 3.81 26.42 20.21
CA PRO A 210 2.66 27.17 19.71
C PRO A 210 3.12 28.18 18.66
N PRO A 211 2.31 28.45 17.62
CA PRO A 211 2.66 29.44 16.63
C PRO A 211 2.94 30.79 17.32
N PRO A 212 3.92 31.58 16.85
CA PRO A 212 4.17 32.90 17.41
C PRO A 212 2.89 33.72 17.33
N VAL A 213 2.39 34.15 18.49
CA VAL A 213 1.30 35.11 18.59
C VAL A 213 1.83 36.40 17.98
N ASN A 214 1.28 36.80 16.84
CA ASN A 214 1.68 38.03 16.19
C ASN A 214 0.92 39.17 16.86
N ASP A 215 1.48 39.71 17.95
CA ASP A 215 0.98 40.90 18.64
C ASP A 215 1.29 42.14 17.80
N SER A 216 0.62 42.25 16.66
CA SER A 216 0.70 43.43 15.79
C SER A 216 -0.67 43.81 15.24
N GLN A 217 -1.66 43.91 16.13
CA GLN A 217 -2.79 44.82 15.94
C GLN A 217 -3.12 45.50 17.27
N GLY A 218 -2.73 46.77 17.38
CA GLY A 218 -3.13 47.64 18.48
C GLY A 218 -4.64 47.84 18.47
N GLY A 219 -5.28 47.49 19.59
CA GLY A 219 -6.70 47.74 19.82
C GLY A 219 -7.00 47.59 21.31
N VAL A 220 -7.09 48.71 22.00
CA VAL A 220 -7.48 48.77 23.42
C VAL A 220 -8.96 48.38 23.53
N GLY A 221 -9.25 47.23 24.12
CA GLY A 221 -10.60 46.74 24.46
C GLY A 221 -10.59 46.08 25.85
N PRO A 222 -11.68 46.20 26.63
CA PRO A 222 -11.62 45.94 28.07
C PRO A 222 -11.48 44.45 28.39
N ALA A 223 -10.70 44.19 29.44
CA ALA A 223 -10.35 42.88 29.95
C ALA A 223 -11.58 41.99 30.22
N ARG A 224 -11.73 40.91 29.44
CA ARG A 224 -12.47 39.72 29.88
C ARG A 224 -11.49 38.81 30.59
N GLN A 225 -11.60 38.72 31.91
CA GLN A 225 -11.11 37.56 32.65
C GLN A 225 -11.92 36.34 32.18
N GLN A 226 -11.32 35.53 31.32
CA GLN A 226 -11.69 34.13 31.17
C GLN A 226 -10.47 33.32 31.61
N GLY A 227 -10.57 32.67 32.76
CA GLY A 227 -9.67 31.62 33.14
C GLY A 227 -9.78 30.50 32.10
N ALA A 228 -8.73 30.31 31.31
CA ALA A 228 -8.54 29.11 30.53
C ALA A 228 -7.37 28.37 31.16
N ALA A 229 -7.72 27.28 31.84
CA ALA A 229 -6.77 26.34 32.41
C ALA A 229 -5.73 25.95 31.36
N THR A 230 -4.45 26.16 31.68
CA THR A 230 -3.34 25.56 30.95
C THR A 230 -3.38 24.05 31.19
N ASP A 231 -4.15 23.32 30.37
CA ASP A 231 -4.07 21.87 30.28
C ASP A 231 -2.83 21.47 29.47
N THR A 232 -1.66 21.72 30.06
CA THR A 232 -0.36 21.27 29.53
C THR A 232 0.10 19.96 30.20
N GLY A 233 -0.75 19.35 31.03
CA GLY A 233 -0.39 18.31 32.00
C GLY A 233 -0.64 16.87 31.60
N ASP A 234 -0.76 16.51 30.31
CA ASP A 234 -0.97 15.09 29.90
C ASP A 234 -0.57 14.76 28.45
N ALA A 235 -0.02 15.70 27.68
CA ALA A 235 0.35 15.43 26.28
C ALA A 235 1.42 14.32 26.15
N GLY A 236 2.47 14.37 26.98
CA GLY A 236 3.53 13.36 26.98
C GLY A 236 3.08 11.98 27.49
N GLY A 237 2.09 11.93 28.39
CA GLY A 237 1.52 10.68 28.89
C GLY A 237 0.68 9.96 27.82
N ARG A 238 -0.17 10.71 27.10
CA ARG A 238 -0.99 10.18 26.00
C ARG A 238 -0.16 9.68 24.83
N ASP A 239 0.89 10.41 24.49
CA ASP A 239 1.82 10.07 23.42
C ASP A 239 2.61 8.80 23.70
N GLU A 240 3.05 8.61 24.95
CA GLU A 240 3.70 7.39 25.40
C GLU A 240 2.75 6.19 25.40
N ALA A 241 1.51 6.37 25.90
CA ALA A 241 0.49 5.33 25.89
C ALA A 241 0.16 4.86 24.46
N ARG A 242 0.05 5.82 23.53
CA ARG A 242 -0.17 5.56 22.11
C ARG A 242 0.99 4.79 21.48
N TRP A 243 2.24 5.17 21.76
CA TRP A 243 3.40 4.42 21.29
C TRP A 243 3.38 2.97 21.77
N ARG A 244 3.07 2.74 23.06
CA ARG A 244 2.97 1.39 23.65
C ARG A 244 1.89 0.55 22.98
N GLN A 245 0.71 1.13 22.76
CA GLN A 245 -0.38 0.44 22.06
C GLN A 245 0.04 -0.02 20.66
N VAL A 246 0.73 0.83 19.90
CA VAL A 246 1.24 0.46 18.57
C VAL A 246 2.32 -0.62 18.69
N ALA A 247 3.24 -0.50 19.65
CA ALA A 247 4.28 -1.48 19.88
C ALA A 247 3.71 -2.87 20.21
N GLU A 248 2.72 -2.95 21.11
CA GLU A 248 2.03 -4.20 21.45
C GLU A 248 1.38 -4.85 20.23
N ARG A 249 0.73 -4.05 19.39
CA ARG A 249 0.14 -4.54 18.14
C ARG A 249 1.18 -5.05 17.15
N LEU A 250 2.33 -4.40 17.03
CA LEU A 250 3.43 -4.88 16.19
C LEU A 250 3.99 -6.21 16.72
N VAL A 251 4.09 -6.38 18.03
CA VAL A 251 4.47 -7.67 18.66
C VAL A 251 3.44 -8.74 18.33
N ALA A 252 2.14 -8.44 18.44
CA ALA A 252 1.06 -9.36 18.07
C ALA A 252 1.14 -9.80 16.59
N LEU A 253 1.60 -8.91 15.70
CA LEU A 253 1.81 -9.21 14.28
C LEU A 253 3.11 -9.98 13.98
N GLY A 254 4.02 -10.12 14.95
CA GLY A 254 5.24 -10.91 14.80
C GLY A 254 6.56 -10.16 15.08
N ALA A 255 6.52 -8.91 15.55
CA ALA A 255 7.73 -8.24 16.02
C ALA A 255 8.34 -8.99 17.21
N THR A 256 9.63 -9.34 17.14
CA THR A 256 10.34 -9.92 18.29
C THR A 256 10.62 -8.84 19.33
N HIS A 257 11.09 -7.68 18.88
CA HIS A 257 11.20 -6.48 19.69
C HIS A 257 10.77 -5.25 18.89
N VAL A 258 10.17 -4.30 19.61
CA VAL A 258 9.89 -2.95 19.10
C VAL A 258 10.82 -2.00 19.81
N LEU A 259 11.61 -1.25 19.05
CA LEU A 259 12.61 -0.32 19.55
C LEU A 259 12.25 1.09 19.11
N ARG A 260 12.77 2.09 19.82
CA ARG A 260 12.63 3.48 19.40
C ARG A 260 13.61 3.77 18.28
N ASP A 261 13.12 4.42 17.23
CA ASP A 261 13.95 4.87 16.12
C ASP A 261 14.74 6.15 16.48
N GLU A 262 15.61 6.04 17.48
CA GLU A 262 16.43 7.13 18.00
C GLU A 262 17.71 6.59 18.65
N GLY A 263 18.70 7.48 18.84
CA GLY A 263 19.98 7.12 19.43
C GLY A 263 20.69 5.96 18.72
N ALA A 264 21.53 5.24 19.46
CA ALA A 264 22.23 4.07 18.94
C ALA A 264 21.39 2.80 19.15
N ILE A 265 20.93 2.19 18.05
CA ILE A 265 20.14 0.95 18.11
C ILE A 265 20.93 -0.17 18.79
N GLN A 266 22.24 -0.27 18.55
CA GLN A 266 23.10 -1.25 19.23
C GLN A 266 23.05 -1.14 20.75
N ALA A 267 22.99 0.07 21.30
CA ALA A 267 22.90 0.28 22.74
C ALA A 267 21.54 -0.21 23.29
N GLN A 268 20.45 -0.02 22.52
CA GLN A 268 19.13 -0.56 22.86
C GLN A 268 19.08 -2.10 22.80
N LEU A 269 19.96 -2.74 22.01
CA LEU A 269 20.08 -4.20 21.95
C LEU A 269 20.85 -4.81 23.13
N GLY A 270 21.73 -4.06 23.79
CA GLY A 270 22.57 -4.55 24.88
C GLY A 270 21.81 -5.28 26.02
N PRO A 271 20.66 -4.75 26.48
CA PRO A 271 19.82 -5.42 27.48
C PRO A 271 19.13 -6.71 26.99
N LEU A 272 19.03 -6.92 25.68
CA LEU A 272 18.35 -8.07 25.08
C LEU A 272 19.30 -9.28 25.03
N LYS A 273 19.15 -10.21 25.99
CA LYS A 273 19.96 -11.42 26.06
C LYS A 273 19.81 -12.26 24.78
N HIS A 274 20.93 -12.79 24.27
CA HIS A 274 21.00 -13.70 23.11
C HIS A 274 20.49 -13.12 21.77
N PHE A 275 20.55 -11.80 21.60
CA PHE A 275 20.14 -11.16 20.35
C PHE A 275 21.30 -11.07 19.35
N ALA A 276 21.23 -11.78 18.22
CA ALA A 276 22.23 -11.66 17.16
C ALA A 276 21.97 -10.38 16.36
N ARG A 277 23.02 -9.73 15.89
CA ARG A 277 22.89 -8.55 15.03
C ARG A 277 22.09 -8.91 13.76
N PRO A 278 21.22 -8.01 13.27
CA PRO A 278 20.45 -8.26 12.06
C PRO A 278 21.36 -8.43 10.84
N SER A 279 21.04 -9.39 9.96
CA SER A 279 21.74 -9.58 8.68
C SER A 279 21.09 -8.78 7.54
N LEU A 280 19.83 -8.37 7.73
CA LEU A 280 19.04 -7.63 6.76
C LEU A 280 18.33 -6.44 7.40
N ALA A 281 18.42 -5.27 6.78
CA ALA A 281 17.69 -4.07 7.13
C ALA A 281 16.75 -3.66 5.98
N LEU A 282 15.49 -3.38 6.30
CA LEU A 282 14.46 -2.97 5.34
C LEU A 282 14.05 -1.52 5.60
N ASP A 283 14.40 -0.63 4.67
CA ASP A 283 14.24 0.82 4.80
C ASP A 283 13.18 1.40 3.87
N ALA A 284 12.19 2.05 4.49
CA ALA A 284 11.21 2.90 3.83
C ALA A 284 11.32 4.38 4.22
N VAL A 285 12.21 4.76 5.13
CA VAL A 285 12.25 6.12 5.70
C VAL A 285 13.42 6.91 5.12
N GLY A 286 14.60 6.30 5.00
CA GLY A 286 15.82 6.98 4.61
C GLY A 286 16.49 7.75 5.77
N GLY A 287 17.42 8.64 5.41
CA GLY A 287 18.12 9.55 6.31
C GLY A 287 18.75 8.86 7.53
N ALA A 288 18.60 9.50 8.69
CA ALA A 288 19.18 9.04 9.94
C ALA A 288 18.61 7.68 10.43
N SER A 289 17.35 7.37 10.11
CA SER A 289 16.72 6.09 10.45
C SER A 289 17.42 4.93 9.74
N ALA A 290 17.65 5.09 8.44
CA ALA A 290 18.37 4.11 7.63
C ALA A 290 19.82 3.94 8.08
N ALA A 291 20.51 5.05 8.41
CA ALA A 291 21.88 5.01 8.94
C ALA A 291 21.96 4.24 10.26
N ARG A 292 21.03 4.49 11.20
CA ARG A 292 20.92 3.74 12.46
C ARG A 292 20.74 2.24 12.26
N MET A 293 19.91 1.84 11.29
CA MET A 293 19.75 0.43 10.95
C MET A 293 21.02 -0.17 10.35
N ALA A 294 21.72 0.56 9.47
CA ALA A 294 23.00 0.11 8.90
C ALA A 294 24.08 -0.09 9.97
N ASP A 295 24.12 0.80 10.97
CA ASP A 295 25.01 0.64 12.12
C ASP A 295 24.67 -0.62 12.92
N ALA A 296 23.38 -0.95 13.07
CA ALA A 296 22.96 -2.15 13.80
C ALA A 296 23.32 -3.49 13.10
N LEU A 297 23.43 -3.51 11.77
CA LEU A 297 23.67 -4.74 10.98
C LEU A 297 24.91 -5.53 11.42
N CYS A 298 24.95 -6.85 11.21
CA CYS A 298 26.20 -7.60 11.27
C CYS A 298 27.12 -7.20 10.11
N ASP A 299 28.39 -7.58 10.19
CA ASP A 299 29.31 -7.42 9.05
C ASP A 299 28.84 -8.30 7.88
N GLY A 300 29.01 -7.81 6.65
CA GLY A 300 28.42 -8.39 5.44
C GLY A 300 26.90 -8.20 5.30
N GLY A 301 26.26 -7.52 6.25
CA GLY A 301 24.81 -7.30 6.25
C GLY A 301 24.33 -6.45 5.06
N THR A 302 23.04 -6.57 4.73
CA THR A 302 22.42 -5.82 3.63
C THR A 302 21.39 -4.82 4.14
N LEU A 303 21.49 -3.57 3.68
CA LEU A 303 20.43 -2.57 3.78
C LEU A 303 19.68 -2.49 2.44
N VAL A 304 18.36 -2.69 2.47
CA VAL A 304 17.49 -2.59 1.30
C VAL A 304 16.60 -1.37 1.41
N VAL A 305 16.80 -0.40 0.54
CA VAL A 305 15.97 0.80 0.42
C VAL A 305 14.85 0.50 -0.57
N TYR A 306 13.61 0.53 -0.09
CA TYR A 306 12.41 0.34 -0.90
C TYR A 306 11.43 1.52 -0.84
N GLY A 307 11.73 2.53 -0.02
CA GLY A 307 10.99 3.79 0.08
C GLY A 307 11.83 4.88 0.75
N CYS A 308 11.35 6.13 0.70
CA CYS A 308 12.03 7.29 1.29
C CYS A 308 11.02 8.29 1.87
N LEU A 309 10.27 7.86 2.89
CA LEU A 309 9.24 8.69 3.54
C LEU A 309 9.82 9.94 4.20
N GLY A 310 11.08 9.90 4.63
CA GLY A 310 11.78 11.03 5.23
C GLY A 310 12.38 12.00 4.20
N GLY A 311 12.31 11.69 2.90
CA GLY A 311 12.78 12.56 1.82
C GLY A 311 14.30 12.69 1.69
N ALA A 312 15.09 12.09 2.58
CA ALA A 312 16.55 12.11 2.57
C ALA A 312 17.12 10.72 2.30
N ALA A 313 18.13 10.62 1.43
CA ALA A 313 18.85 9.38 1.20
C ALA A 313 19.56 8.89 2.48
N PRO A 314 19.75 7.57 2.67
CA PRO A 314 20.60 7.04 3.72
C PRO A 314 22.02 7.59 3.59
N ALA A 315 22.54 8.19 4.66
CA ALA A 315 23.92 8.67 4.73
C ALA A 315 24.75 7.72 5.60
N LEU A 316 25.48 6.79 4.98
CA LEU A 316 26.33 5.82 5.67
C LEU A 316 27.80 6.28 5.65
N ASP A 317 28.52 6.08 6.75
CA ASP A 317 29.98 6.27 6.78
C ASP A 317 30.65 5.27 5.83
N TRP A 318 31.65 5.73 5.06
CA TRP A 318 32.36 4.89 4.10
C TRP A 318 32.97 3.62 4.72
N LYS A 319 33.32 3.69 6.03
CA LYS A 319 33.83 2.57 6.82
C LYS A 319 32.85 1.39 6.88
N ALA A 320 31.55 1.65 6.79
CA ALA A 320 30.53 0.61 6.76
C ALA A 320 30.68 -0.28 5.51
N TYR A 321 31.08 0.29 4.37
CA TYR A 321 31.33 -0.48 3.16
C TYR A 321 32.69 -1.17 3.20
N VAL A 322 33.74 -0.44 3.55
CA VAL A 322 35.13 -0.95 3.43
C VAL A 322 35.48 -1.94 4.53
N PHE A 323 35.16 -1.61 5.79
CA PHE A 323 35.59 -2.43 6.93
C PHE A 323 34.53 -3.42 7.39
N ARG A 324 33.25 -3.09 7.22
CA ARG A 324 32.14 -3.97 7.60
C ARG A 324 31.52 -4.71 6.42
N GLY A 325 31.93 -4.42 5.18
CA GLY A 325 31.43 -5.12 3.99
C GLY A 325 29.92 -4.98 3.78
N LEU A 326 29.29 -3.90 4.27
CA LEU A 326 27.84 -3.73 4.12
C LEU A 326 27.45 -3.54 2.65
N THR A 327 26.30 -4.12 2.30
CA THR A 327 25.71 -3.95 0.97
C THR A 327 24.49 -3.05 1.03
N LEU A 328 24.43 -2.02 0.16
CA LEU A 328 23.25 -1.20 -0.05
C LEU A 328 22.56 -1.63 -1.35
N LYS A 329 21.27 -1.98 -1.28
CA LYS A 329 20.45 -2.34 -2.44
C LYS A 329 19.20 -1.49 -2.52
N GLY A 330 18.76 -1.18 -3.73
CA GLY A 330 17.43 -0.64 -3.99
C GLY A 330 16.45 -1.75 -4.37
N PHE A 331 15.17 -1.60 -3.98
CA PHE A 331 14.10 -2.48 -4.46
C PHE A 331 12.85 -1.70 -4.87
N ASN A 332 12.36 -1.96 -6.09
CA ASN A 332 11.11 -1.40 -6.60
C ASN A 332 10.18 -2.53 -7.07
N ALA A 333 9.09 -2.75 -6.34
CA ALA A 333 8.17 -3.86 -6.61
C ALA A 333 7.51 -3.78 -8.00
N ARG A 334 7.17 -2.58 -8.48
CA ARG A 334 6.53 -2.40 -9.80
C ARG A 334 7.50 -2.74 -10.93
N ALA A 335 8.73 -2.23 -10.87
CA ALA A 335 9.78 -2.53 -11.84
C ALA A 335 10.14 -4.02 -11.83
N TRP A 336 10.28 -4.61 -10.64
CA TRP A 336 10.57 -6.04 -10.50
C TRP A 336 9.46 -6.92 -11.08
N ALA A 337 8.18 -6.61 -10.78
CA ALA A 337 7.04 -7.37 -11.28
C ALA A 337 6.91 -7.29 -12.80
N ALA A 338 7.15 -6.11 -13.39
CA ALA A 338 7.16 -5.92 -14.84
C ALA A 338 8.27 -6.72 -15.52
N ALA A 339 9.46 -6.79 -14.92
CA ALA A 339 10.58 -7.57 -15.44
C ALA A 339 10.42 -9.09 -15.23
N HIS A 340 9.62 -9.52 -14.25
CA HIS A 340 9.47 -10.92 -13.87
C HIS A 340 8.00 -11.35 -13.69
N PRO A 341 7.14 -11.24 -14.72
CA PRO A 341 5.70 -11.43 -14.59
C PRO A 341 5.32 -12.80 -14.01
N SER A 342 5.96 -13.89 -14.48
CA SER A 342 5.67 -15.25 -13.97
C SER A 342 6.12 -15.46 -12.52
N ARG A 343 7.15 -14.74 -12.05
CA ARG A 343 7.56 -14.79 -10.64
C ARG A 343 6.61 -13.96 -9.77
N ALA A 344 6.19 -12.80 -10.26
CA ALA A 344 5.20 -11.97 -9.58
C ALA A 344 3.86 -12.71 -9.42
N ALA A 345 3.37 -13.37 -10.46
CA ALA A 345 2.16 -14.19 -10.39
C ALA A 345 2.26 -15.31 -9.34
N ARG A 346 3.38 -16.05 -9.30
CA ARG A 346 3.62 -17.10 -8.28
C ARG A 346 3.70 -16.55 -6.86
N ALA A 347 4.32 -15.39 -6.68
CA ALA A 347 4.38 -14.72 -5.38
C ALA A 347 2.98 -14.28 -4.92
N LEU A 348 2.20 -13.65 -5.80
CA LEU A 348 0.82 -13.25 -5.51
C LEU A 348 -0.10 -14.45 -5.22
N ALA A 349 0.09 -15.58 -5.91
CA ALA A 349 -0.64 -16.81 -5.60
C ALA A 349 -0.26 -17.38 -4.22
N SER A 350 1.00 -17.24 -3.81
CA SER A 350 1.42 -17.66 -2.46
C SER A 350 0.84 -16.73 -1.39
N ILE A 351 0.85 -15.42 -1.63
CA ILE A 351 0.19 -14.41 -0.78
C ILE A 351 -1.31 -14.71 -0.68
N SER A 352 -1.98 -15.00 -1.79
CA SER A 352 -3.41 -15.37 -1.82
C SER A 352 -3.71 -16.57 -0.91
N ARG A 353 -2.89 -17.63 -0.97
CA ARG A 353 -3.05 -18.79 -0.07
C ARG A 353 -2.84 -18.43 1.39
N LEU A 354 -1.89 -17.55 1.72
CA LEU A 354 -1.66 -17.10 3.09
C LEU A 354 -2.82 -16.27 3.63
N VAL A 355 -3.38 -15.38 2.80
CA VAL A 355 -4.57 -14.58 3.14
C VAL A 355 -5.78 -15.49 3.34
N ALA A 356 -6.03 -16.42 2.41
CA ALA A 356 -7.13 -17.37 2.52
C ALA A 356 -7.04 -18.28 3.75
N ALA A 357 -5.82 -18.62 4.18
CA ALA A 357 -5.58 -19.40 5.39
C ALA A 357 -5.59 -18.57 6.70
N GLY A 358 -5.82 -17.25 6.62
CA GLY A 358 -5.77 -16.36 7.79
C GLY A 358 -4.37 -16.15 8.37
N LEU A 359 -3.31 -16.58 7.66
CA LEU A 359 -1.91 -16.47 8.10
C LEU A 359 -1.27 -15.12 7.74
N LEU A 360 -1.91 -14.35 6.86
CA LEU A 360 -1.53 -12.99 6.51
C LEU A 360 -2.78 -12.13 6.46
N SER A 361 -2.89 -11.17 7.37
CA SER A 361 -4.04 -10.27 7.44
C SER A 361 -3.61 -8.80 7.43
N LEU A 362 -4.46 -7.98 6.84
CA LEU A 362 -4.37 -6.53 6.86
C LEU A 362 -5.66 -5.96 7.42
N GLU A 363 -5.56 -4.80 8.05
CA GLU A 363 -6.74 -4.02 8.44
C GLU A 363 -6.90 -2.87 7.47
N PHE A 364 -8.15 -2.59 7.11
CA PHE A 364 -8.50 -1.53 6.20
C PHE A 364 -9.50 -0.59 6.88
N THR A 365 -9.34 0.71 6.66
CA THR A 365 -10.40 1.67 6.92
C THR A 365 -10.96 2.11 5.58
N GLU A 366 -12.24 1.86 5.38
CA GLU A 366 -12.94 2.26 4.16
C GLU A 366 -13.46 3.69 4.28
N TYR A 367 -13.41 4.40 3.16
CA TYR A 367 -13.91 5.76 3.00
C TYR A 367 -14.71 5.85 1.72
N GLU A 368 -15.84 6.55 1.74
CA GLU A 368 -16.59 6.85 0.53
C GLU A 368 -15.86 7.95 -0.26
N PHE A 369 -15.60 7.68 -1.55
CA PHE A 369 -14.72 8.53 -2.36
C PHE A 369 -15.11 10.03 -2.40
N LYS A 370 -16.38 10.37 -2.56
CA LYS A 370 -16.77 11.79 -2.72
C LYS A 370 -16.77 12.58 -1.41
N PRO A 371 -17.45 12.14 -0.34
CA PRO A 371 -17.50 12.92 0.88
C PRO A 371 -16.19 12.86 1.68
N GLU A 372 -15.44 11.75 1.61
CA GLU A 372 -14.41 11.46 2.61
C GLU A 372 -12.98 11.31 2.05
N TRP A 373 -12.71 11.70 0.80
CA TRP A 373 -11.34 11.57 0.25
C TRP A 373 -10.29 12.37 1.04
N ARG A 374 -10.68 13.49 1.67
CA ARG A 374 -9.78 14.27 2.53
C ARG A 374 -9.42 13.51 3.79
N ASP A 375 -10.41 12.93 4.44
CA ASP A 375 -10.21 12.12 5.66
C ASP A 375 -9.36 10.88 5.36
N ALA A 376 -9.53 10.29 4.18
CA ALA A 376 -8.68 9.19 3.71
C ALA A 376 -7.21 9.65 3.52
N ALA A 377 -6.99 10.84 2.94
CA ALA A 377 -5.66 11.42 2.74
C ALA A 377 -4.99 11.80 4.06
N GLU A 378 -5.73 12.40 4.99
CA GLU A 378 -5.24 12.73 6.34
C GLU A 378 -4.87 11.47 7.14
N HIS A 379 -5.70 10.42 7.04
CA HIS A 379 -5.37 9.12 7.61
C HIS A 379 -4.07 8.56 7.01
N ALA A 380 -3.93 8.54 5.68
CA ALA A 380 -2.71 8.04 5.05
C ALA A 380 -1.44 8.83 5.46
N ALA A 381 -1.56 10.15 5.66
CA ALA A 381 -0.47 10.98 6.16
C ALA A 381 -0.12 10.66 7.64
N GLY A 382 -1.13 10.29 8.45
CA GLY A 382 -0.99 9.89 9.85
C GLY A 382 -0.72 8.41 10.11
N GLU A 383 -0.75 7.55 9.09
CA GLU A 383 -0.69 6.07 9.19
C GLU A 383 0.52 5.58 10.01
N GLN A 384 1.66 6.28 9.90
CA GLN A 384 2.89 5.97 10.63
C GLN A 384 2.90 6.42 12.09
N GLN A 385 2.00 7.32 12.48
CA GLN A 385 1.98 7.93 13.82
C GLN A 385 1.05 7.22 14.79
N GLY A 386 0.39 6.13 14.39
CA GLY A 386 -0.37 5.28 15.31
C GLY A 386 -1.63 5.92 15.89
N GLY A 387 -2.36 6.73 15.12
CA GLY A 387 -3.62 7.37 15.58
C GLY A 387 -4.71 6.35 15.95
N PRO A 388 -5.93 6.76 16.30
CA PRO A 388 -7.03 5.82 16.57
C PRO A 388 -7.32 4.86 15.41
N ARG A 389 -6.91 5.21 14.18
CA ARG A 389 -6.97 4.35 12.96
C ARG A 389 -5.60 3.80 12.53
N GLY A 390 -4.54 4.13 13.28
CA GLY A 390 -3.15 3.92 12.94
C GLY A 390 -2.85 2.46 12.66
N GLY A 391 -2.21 2.18 11.52
CA GLY A 391 -1.85 0.84 11.07
C GLY A 391 -2.85 0.22 10.11
N SER A 392 -4.12 0.64 10.11
CA SER A 392 -5.06 0.25 9.05
C SER A 392 -4.79 1.03 7.77
N ARG A 393 -4.97 0.40 6.61
CA ARG A 393 -4.77 1.04 5.32
C ARG A 393 -6.06 1.72 4.86
N ALA A 394 -5.99 3.01 4.55
CA ALA A 394 -7.10 3.76 3.99
C ALA A 394 -7.44 3.26 2.56
N LEU A 395 -8.70 2.91 2.34
CA LEU A 395 -9.25 2.51 1.05
C LEU A 395 -10.40 3.45 0.67
N MET A 396 -10.30 4.09 -0.49
CA MET A 396 -11.42 4.81 -1.06
C MET A 396 -12.28 3.88 -1.89
N MET A 397 -13.53 3.73 -1.45
CA MET A 397 -14.56 2.92 -2.06
C MET A 397 -15.32 3.78 -3.07
N MET A 398 -15.36 3.31 -4.31
CA MET A 398 -15.96 4.07 -5.40
C MET A 398 -17.47 3.78 -5.49
N PRO A 399 -18.28 4.76 -5.91
CA PRO A 399 -19.71 4.57 -6.13
C PRO A 399 -19.97 3.38 -7.06
N GLY A 400 -20.84 2.45 -6.64
CA GLY A 400 -21.17 1.22 -7.37
C GLY A 400 -20.62 -0.07 -6.74
N LEU A 401 -19.76 0.00 -5.72
CA LEU A 401 -19.27 -1.18 -5.00
C LEU A 401 -20.31 -1.81 -4.06
N ALA A 402 -21.29 -1.04 -3.57
CA ALA A 402 -22.29 -1.51 -2.62
C ALA A 402 -23.05 -2.76 -3.12
N ALA A 403 -23.20 -2.92 -4.45
CA ALA A 403 -23.86 -4.07 -5.06
C ALA A 403 -23.04 -5.37 -5.06
N PHE A 404 -21.72 -5.31 -4.79
CA PHE A 404 -20.84 -6.49 -4.74
C PHE A 404 -20.59 -7.04 -3.33
N ARG A 405 -21.14 -6.39 -2.29
CA ARG A 405 -20.96 -6.81 -0.88
C ARG A 405 -21.83 -8.00 -0.46
N GLY A 406 -22.75 -8.45 -1.32
CA GLY A 406 -23.60 -9.62 -1.04
C GLY A 406 -22.89 -10.94 -1.35
N HIS A 407 -22.71 -11.77 -0.31
CA HIS A 407 -22.12 -13.12 -0.30
C HIS A 407 -20.63 -13.20 0.08
N GLY A 408 -20.37 -13.14 1.38
CA GLY A 408 -19.07 -13.46 1.97
C GLY A 408 -19.06 -13.52 3.50
N GLY A 409 -20.10 -13.01 4.17
CA GLY A 409 -20.29 -13.18 5.60
C GLY A 409 -20.98 -14.50 5.91
N ALA A 410 -20.20 -15.57 6.07
CA ALA A 410 -20.51 -16.56 7.08
C ALA A 410 -19.76 -16.13 8.34
N GLU A 411 -20.45 -15.46 9.25
CA GLU A 411 -20.08 -15.46 10.68
C GLU A 411 -20.96 -16.53 11.38
N PRO A 412 -20.45 -17.14 12.48
CA PRO A 412 -20.91 -18.43 12.99
C PRO A 412 -22.37 -18.50 13.46
#